data_AF-A0A4P9TEY4-F1
#
_entry.id   AF-A0A4P9TEY4-F1
#
_cell.length_a   1.000
_cell.length_b   1.000
_cell.length_c   1.000
_cell.angle_alpha   90.00
_cell.angle_beta   90.00
_cell.angle_gamma   90.00
#
_symmetry.space_group_name_H-M   'P 1'
#
loop_
_entity.id
_entity.type
_entity.pdbx_description
1 polymer ?
#
loop_
_entity_poly.entity_id
_entity_poly.type
_entity_poly.pdbx_seq_one_letter_code
_entity_poly.pdbx_strand_id
1 'polypeptide(L)'
;MTGLGKHFAVTLLQQEAQSSSTLLSLFVGVGVSFLSAILVYTARQVWEKKKLHRALITEVGEMDGIKICAEHMDRIRAPPNRQLSADDVPAEDSIPTTVYSTTAARIGLLGGILGGNELEGAVKFYSKVLRYKSIIREIGSQEHVATVSNGGSRTGANSMPVSDSDQEDLYNKIGMLNDVRDKIIRTESFDVDYPEEL
;
A
#
# COMPACT_ATOMS: atom_id res chain seq x y z
N MET A 1 -2.67 44.27 80.29
CA MET A 1 -2.46 45.01 79.03
C MET A 1 -0.98 44.90 78.74
N THR A 2 -0.43 44.30 77.68
CA THR A 2 -0.83 44.05 76.29
C THR A 2 0.24 43.13 75.70
N GLY A 3 -0.08 42.28 74.70
CA GLY A 3 0.96 41.81 73.78
C GLY A 3 0.95 40.36 73.31
N LEU A 4 -0.22 39.71 73.18
CA LEU A 4 -0.35 38.46 72.40
C LEU A 4 -1.09 38.80 71.11
N GLY A 5 -0.44 38.69 69.94
CA GLY A 5 -1.17 38.83 68.67
C GLY A 5 -0.45 39.48 67.48
N LYS A 6 0.87 39.32 67.32
CA LYS A 6 1.56 39.82 66.12
C LYS A 6 2.34 38.79 65.30
N HIS A 7 2.37 37.52 65.70
CA HIS A 7 3.12 36.48 64.96
C HIS A 7 2.25 35.51 64.14
N PHE A 8 0.93 35.65 64.14
CA PHE A 8 0.04 34.71 63.45
C PHE A 8 -0.49 35.21 62.10
N ALA A 9 -0.30 36.49 61.77
CA ALA A 9 -0.91 37.09 60.57
C ALA A 9 0.01 37.09 59.33
N VAL A 10 1.30 36.78 59.47
CA VAL A 10 2.25 36.82 58.33
C VAL A 10 2.30 35.49 57.57
N THR A 11 1.90 34.38 58.21
CA THR A 11 2.01 33.04 57.60
C THR A 11 0.84 32.67 56.69
N LEU A 12 -0.25 33.46 56.66
CA LEU A 12 -1.46 33.11 55.91
C LEU A 12 -1.57 33.82 54.55
N LEU A 13 -0.82 34.90 54.31
CA LEU A 13 -0.81 35.60 53.01
C LEU A 13 0.29 35.13 52.05
N GLN A 14 1.25 34.34 52.51
CA GLN A 14 2.30 33.79 51.64
C GLN A 14 1.89 32.46 50.98
N GLN A 15 0.74 31.89 51.34
CA GLN A 15 0.26 30.61 50.82
C GLN A 15 -0.65 30.75 49.58
N GLU A 16 -1.19 31.94 49.29
CA GLU A 16 -2.05 32.14 48.12
C GLU A 16 -1.29 32.51 46.83
N ALA A 17 -0.05 32.98 46.93
CA ALA A 17 0.74 33.36 45.75
C ALA A 17 1.48 32.18 45.08
N GLN A 18 1.65 31.04 45.76
CA GLN A 18 2.32 29.88 45.19
C GLN A 18 1.37 28.92 44.45
N SER A 19 0.09 28.88 44.83
CA SER A 19 -0.87 27.89 44.29
C SER A 19 -1.28 28.15 42.83
N SER A 20 -1.33 29.43 42.42
CA SER A 20 -1.67 29.84 41.06
C SER A 20 -0.52 29.59 40.06
N SER A 21 0.73 29.69 40.51
CA SER A 21 1.92 29.36 39.70
C SER A 21 2.12 27.85 39.50
N THR A 22 1.84 27.02 40.51
CA THR A 22 1.96 25.55 40.35
C THR A 22 0.89 25.00 39.42
N LEU A 23 -0.35 25.50 39.48
CA LEU A 23 -1.41 25.06 38.57
C LEU A 23 -1.13 25.48 37.12
N LEU A 24 -0.72 26.73 36.86
CA LEU A 24 -0.28 27.14 35.52
C LEU A 24 0.93 26.34 35.03
N SER A 25 1.90 26.04 35.89
CA SER A 25 3.06 25.21 35.52
C SER A 25 2.70 23.74 35.26
N LEU A 26 1.66 23.21 35.92
CA LEU A 26 1.14 21.86 35.67
C LEU A 26 0.42 21.81 34.32
N PHE A 27 -0.39 22.80 33.97
CA PHE A 27 -1.07 22.87 32.67
C PHE A 27 -0.07 23.15 31.52
N VAL A 28 0.95 23.97 31.76
CA VAL A 28 2.05 24.18 30.80
C VAL A 28 2.91 22.91 30.66
N GLY A 29 3.27 22.24 31.76
CA GLY A 29 4.07 21.00 31.73
C GLY A 29 3.34 19.81 31.08
N VAL A 30 2.04 19.67 31.34
CA VAL A 30 1.20 18.66 30.69
C VAL A 30 0.97 19.02 29.22
N GLY A 31 0.68 20.29 28.89
CA GLY A 31 0.51 20.76 27.52
C GLY A 31 1.75 20.58 26.63
N VAL A 32 2.95 20.88 27.17
CA VAL A 32 4.23 20.65 26.47
C VAL A 32 4.53 19.15 26.29
N SER A 33 4.08 18.30 27.22
CA SER A 33 4.21 16.84 27.09
C SER A 33 3.28 16.26 26.02
N PHE A 34 2.05 16.76 25.91
CA PHE A 34 1.14 16.36 24.82
C PHE A 34 1.63 16.86 23.45
N LEU A 35 2.11 18.10 23.36
CA LEU A 35 2.66 18.64 22.10
C LEU A 35 3.93 17.91 21.64
N SER A 36 4.82 17.56 22.57
CA SER A 36 6.01 16.77 22.23
C SER A 36 5.67 15.34 21.80
N ALA A 37 4.70 14.68 22.44
CA ALA A 37 4.20 13.38 22.01
C ALA A 37 3.56 13.43 20.62
N ILE A 38 2.77 14.47 20.34
CA ILE A 38 2.16 14.69 19.02
C ILE A 38 3.25 14.91 17.95
N LEU A 39 4.27 15.72 18.23
CA LEU A 39 5.39 15.96 17.30
C LEU A 39 6.18 14.69 17.01
N VAL A 40 6.51 13.90 18.03
CA VAL A 40 7.22 12.63 17.84
C VAL A 40 6.36 11.66 17.04
N TYR A 41 5.05 11.61 17.31
CA TYR A 41 4.12 10.77 16.58
C TYR A 41 4.00 11.17 15.11
N THR A 42 3.87 12.46 14.80
CA THR A 42 3.78 12.94 13.41
C THR A 42 5.10 12.73 12.67
N ALA A 43 6.24 12.97 13.30
CA ALA A 43 7.55 12.69 12.71
C ALA A 43 7.71 11.20 12.36
N ARG A 44 7.29 10.31 13.27
CA ARG A 44 7.30 8.86 13.04
C ARG A 44 6.36 8.45 11.90
N GLN A 45 5.16 9.02 11.86
CA GLN A 45 4.18 8.79 10.80
C GLN A 45 4.73 9.19 9.42
N VAL A 46 5.39 10.35 9.31
CA VAL A 46 6.00 10.81 8.05
C VAL A 46 7.13 9.86 7.62
N TRP A 47 7.95 9.39 8.57
CA TRP A 47 9.03 8.46 8.24
C TRP A 47 8.51 7.09 7.80
N GLU A 48 7.50 6.55 8.51
CA GLU A 48 6.84 5.31 8.14
C GLU A 48 6.15 5.43 6.77
N LYS A 49 5.48 6.55 6.49
CA LYS A 49 4.92 6.85 5.16
C LYS A 49 6.00 6.83 4.08
N LYS A 50 7.11 7.53 4.27
CA LYS A 50 8.19 7.59 3.28
C LYS A 50 8.85 6.23 3.06
N LYS A 51 9.02 5.44 4.12
CA LYS A 51 9.55 4.08 4.04
C LYS A 51 8.61 3.16 3.26
N LEU A 52 7.31 3.21 3.56
CA LEU A 52 6.29 2.45 2.87
C LEU A 52 6.23 2.82 1.39
N HIS A 53 6.11 4.11 1.10
CA HIS A 53 6.07 4.63 -0.26
C HIS A 53 7.28 4.15 -1.08
N ARG A 54 8.50 4.30 -0.53
CA ARG A 54 9.71 3.85 -1.20
C ARG A 54 9.72 2.34 -1.44
N ALA A 55 9.28 1.54 -0.46
CA ALA A 55 9.22 0.09 -0.61
C ALA A 55 8.24 -0.33 -1.71
N LEU A 56 7.09 0.35 -1.82
CA LEU A 56 6.12 0.09 -2.88
C LEU A 56 6.67 0.48 -4.26
N ILE A 57 7.29 1.66 -4.40
CA ILE A 57 7.92 2.07 -5.67
C ILE A 57 9.01 1.07 -6.09
N THR A 58 9.83 0.60 -5.15
CA THR A 58 10.83 -0.44 -5.43
C THR A 58 10.18 -1.74 -5.89
N GLU A 59 9.12 -2.20 -5.23
CA GLU A 59 8.40 -3.39 -5.65
C GLU A 59 7.81 -3.24 -7.06
N VAL A 60 7.19 -2.09 -7.38
CA VAL A 60 6.69 -1.78 -8.73
C VAL A 60 7.82 -1.84 -9.77
N GLY A 61 9.01 -1.34 -9.41
CA GLY A 61 10.22 -1.44 -10.21
C GLY A 61 10.62 -2.89 -10.52
N GLU A 62 10.45 -3.80 -9.57
CA GLU A 62 10.80 -5.22 -9.71
C GLU A 62 9.73 -6.05 -10.46
N MET A 63 8.58 -5.48 -10.82
CA MET A 63 7.51 -6.15 -11.59
C MET A 63 7.82 -6.28 -13.09
N ASP A 64 8.96 -6.88 -13.44
CA ASP A 64 9.34 -7.10 -14.83
C ASP A 64 8.38 -8.05 -15.58
N GLY A 65 7.64 -8.90 -14.86
CA GLY A 65 6.60 -9.74 -15.44
C GLY A 65 5.52 -8.96 -16.20
N ILE A 66 5.09 -7.81 -15.68
CA ILE A 66 4.09 -6.96 -16.34
C ILE A 66 4.62 -6.46 -17.68
N LYS A 67 5.88 -6.03 -17.69
CA LYS A 67 6.56 -5.55 -18.91
C LYS A 67 6.72 -6.66 -19.94
N ILE A 68 7.25 -7.82 -19.53
CA ILE A 68 7.46 -8.97 -20.42
C ILE A 68 6.13 -9.42 -21.02
N CYS A 69 5.08 -9.50 -20.20
CA CYS A 69 3.74 -9.87 -20.64
C CYS A 69 3.21 -8.86 -21.67
N ALA A 70 3.30 -7.55 -21.39
CA ALA A 70 2.89 -6.51 -22.33
C ALA A 70 3.65 -6.58 -23.67
N GLU A 71 4.97 -6.75 -23.62
CA GLU A 71 5.80 -6.91 -24.83
C GLU A 71 5.44 -8.17 -25.63
N HIS A 72 5.05 -9.26 -24.98
CA HIS A 72 4.61 -10.48 -25.67
C HIS A 72 3.23 -10.32 -26.31
N MET A 73 2.26 -9.72 -25.60
CA MET A 73 0.93 -9.48 -26.15
C MET A 73 0.96 -8.51 -27.33
N ASP A 74 1.79 -7.46 -27.28
CA ASP A 74 1.97 -6.51 -28.40
C ASP A 74 2.55 -7.20 -29.65
N ARG A 75 3.46 -8.16 -29.47
CA ARG A 75 4.04 -8.95 -30.58
C ARG A 75 3.03 -9.88 -31.24
N ILE A 76 2.05 -10.38 -30.50
CA ILE A 76 1.07 -11.36 -31.00
C ILE A 76 0.05 -10.71 -31.97
N ARG A 77 -0.06 -9.37 -32.02
CA ARG A 77 -0.79 -8.49 -32.99
C ARG A 77 -2.28 -8.75 -33.24
N ALA A 78 -2.77 -9.97 -33.07
CA ALA A 78 -4.18 -10.34 -33.11
C ALA A 78 -4.50 -11.08 -31.81
N PRO A 79 -5.61 -10.74 -31.11
CA PRO A 79 -6.03 -11.54 -29.96
C PRO A 79 -6.10 -12.98 -30.45
N PRO A 80 -5.35 -13.90 -29.81
CA PRO A 80 -5.26 -15.24 -30.33
C PRO A 80 -6.68 -15.81 -30.43
N ASN A 81 -7.06 -16.37 -31.59
CA ASN A 81 -8.27 -17.21 -31.71
C ASN A 81 -8.12 -18.54 -30.92
N ARG A 82 -7.27 -18.53 -29.89
CA ARG A 82 -6.90 -19.62 -28.99
C ARG A 82 -6.75 -19.01 -27.58
N GLN A 83 -6.98 -19.82 -26.55
CA GLN A 83 -6.66 -19.43 -25.19
C GLN A 83 -5.14 -19.26 -25.03
N LEU A 84 -4.73 -18.34 -24.15
CA LEU A 84 -3.32 -18.12 -23.81
C LEU A 84 -2.74 -19.39 -23.15
N SER A 85 -1.57 -19.84 -23.58
CA SER A 85 -0.83 -20.95 -22.94
C SER A 85 0.08 -20.42 -21.84
N ALA A 86 0.64 -21.29 -20.99
CA ALA A 86 1.62 -20.87 -19.98
C ALA A 86 2.89 -20.27 -20.62
N ASP A 87 3.26 -20.70 -21.82
CA ASP A 87 4.35 -20.12 -22.61
C ASP A 87 4.08 -18.67 -23.06
N ASP A 88 2.81 -18.25 -23.14
CA ASP A 88 2.43 -16.90 -23.59
C ASP A 88 2.41 -15.88 -22.43
N VAL A 89 2.51 -16.34 -21.17
CA VAL A 89 2.46 -15.51 -19.96
C VAL A 89 3.72 -15.68 -19.10
N PRO A 90 4.18 -14.64 -18.39
CA PRO A 90 5.35 -14.77 -17.53
C PRO A 90 5.04 -15.63 -16.30
N ALA A 91 6.08 -16.05 -15.58
CA ALA A 91 5.90 -16.74 -14.31
C ALA A 91 5.27 -15.81 -13.24
N GLU A 92 4.42 -16.33 -12.37
CA GLU A 92 3.69 -15.54 -11.36
C GLU A 92 4.62 -14.75 -10.42
N ASP A 93 5.77 -15.34 -10.09
CA ASP A 93 6.79 -14.78 -9.20
C ASP A 93 7.49 -13.54 -9.79
N SER A 94 7.44 -13.36 -11.11
CA SER A 94 7.93 -12.14 -11.79
C SER A 94 7.06 -10.90 -11.54
N ILE A 95 5.94 -11.05 -10.83
CA ILE A 95 5.05 -9.97 -10.39
C ILE A 95 5.00 -9.97 -8.86
N PRO A 96 6.02 -9.42 -8.17
CA PRO A 96 6.05 -9.35 -6.72
C PRO A 96 4.95 -8.42 -6.18
N THR A 97 4.19 -8.90 -5.19
CA THR A 97 3.13 -8.15 -4.50
C THR A 97 3.24 -8.30 -2.98
N THR A 98 4.44 -8.64 -2.52
CA THR A 98 4.78 -9.00 -1.14
C THR A 98 4.77 -7.78 -0.22
N VAL A 99 5.34 -6.66 -0.66
CA VAL A 99 5.36 -5.40 0.09
C VAL A 99 3.93 -4.92 0.25
N TYR A 100 3.15 -4.83 -0.84
CA TYR A 100 1.75 -4.40 -0.74
C TYR A 100 0.91 -5.30 0.17
N SER A 101 0.99 -6.62 0.03
CA SER A 101 0.21 -7.56 0.84
C SER A 101 0.59 -7.53 2.32
N THR A 102 1.88 -7.48 2.65
CA THR A 102 2.37 -7.44 4.04
C THR A 102 2.16 -6.09 4.71
N THR A 103 2.06 -5.01 3.93
CA THR A 103 1.87 -3.64 4.45
C THR A 103 0.45 -3.11 4.24
N ALA A 104 -0.50 -3.93 3.80
CA ALA A 104 -1.89 -3.53 3.53
C ALA A 104 -2.55 -2.79 4.72
N ALA A 105 -2.27 -3.21 5.96
CA ALA A 105 -2.78 -2.53 7.16
C ALA A 105 -2.25 -1.10 7.34
N ARG A 106 -1.12 -0.77 6.71
CA ARG A 106 -0.46 0.54 6.75
C ARG A 106 -0.63 1.33 5.45
N ILE A 107 -1.30 0.78 4.43
CA ILE A 107 -1.46 1.45 3.13
C ILE A 107 -2.16 2.81 3.28
N GLY A 108 -3.09 2.92 4.24
CA GLY A 108 -3.78 4.16 4.56
C GLY A 108 -2.87 5.33 4.96
N LEU A 109 -1.60 5.08 5.33
CA LEU A 109 -0.60 6.12 5.56
C LEU A 109 -0.30 6.95 4.30
N LEU A 110 -0.54 6.39 3.11
CA LEU A 110 -0.39 7.11 1.84
C LEU A 110 -1.44 8.22 1.70
N GLY A 111 -2.68 7.96 2.12
CA GLY A 111 -3.85 8.83 1.92
C GLY A 111 -4.14 9.79 3.07
N GLY A 112 -3.12 10.12 3.89
CA GLY A 112 -3.28 11.10 4.96
C GLY A 112 -3.67 12.50 4.44
N ILE A 113 -3.86 13.46 5.35
CA ILE A 113 -4.28 14.85 5.04
C ILE A 113 -3.34 15.55 4.03
N LEU A 114 -2.09 15.09 3.94
CA LEU A 114 -1.04 15.57 3.03
C LEU A 114 -0.74 14.57 1.89
N GLY A 115 -1.64 13.62 1.66
CA GLY A 115 -1.43 12.40 0.86
C GLY A 115 -1.84 12.45 -0.60
N GLY A 116 -2.58 13.48 -1.03
CA GLY A 116 -3.13 13.54 -2.39
C GLY A 116 -3.89 12.26 -2.74
N ASN A 117 -3.84 11.87 -4.02
CA ASN A 117 -4.48 10.64 -4.51
C ASN A 117 -3.55 9.42 -4.48
N GLU A 118 -2.42 9.47 -3.77
CA GLU A 118 -1.42 8.39 -3.68
C GLU A 118 -2.03 7.06 -3.23
N LEU A 119 -2.90 7.11 -2.22
CA LEU A 119 -3.57 5.91 -1.71
C LEU A 119 -4.51 5.30 -2.75
N GLU A 120 -5.34 6.14 -3.37
CA GLU A 120 -6.30 5.69 -4.37
C GLU A 120 -5.57 5.11 -5.58
N GLY A 121 -4.52 5.79 -6.06
CA GLY A 121 -3.67 5.30 -7.14
C GLY A 121 -2.99 3.98 -6.79
N ALA A 122 -2.38 3.86 -5.61
CA ALA A 122 -1.74 2.62 -5.17
C ALA A 122 -2.75 1.45 -5.10
N VAL A 123 -3.91 1.66 -4.49
CA VAL A 123 -4.96 0.63 -4.40
C VAL A 123 -5.46 0.26 -5.79
N LYS A 124 -5.69 1.25 -6.67
CA LYS A 124 -6.13 1.04 -8.05
C LYS A 124 -5.12 0.21 -8.82
N PHE A 125 -3.85 0.61 -8.82
CA PHE A 125 -2.76 -0.12 -9.45
C PHE A 125 -2.66 -1.57 -8.94
N TYR A 126 -2.51 -1.75 -7.63
CA TYR A 126 -2.32 -3.08 -7.05
C TYR A 126 -3.55 -3.99 -7.17
N SER A 127 -4.76 -3.43 -7.23
CA SER A 127 -5.97 -4.22 -7.50
C SER A 127 -5.91 -4.89 -8.88
N LYS A 128 -5.42 -4.17 -9.89
CA LYS A 128 -5.22 -4.71 -11.25
C LYS A 128 -4.06 -5.69 -11.31
N VAL A 129 -2.94 -5.35 -10.66
CA VAL A 129 -1.79 -6.27 -10.57
C VAL A 129 -2.20 -7.60 -9.95
N LEU A 130 -2.94 -7.58 -8.83
CA LEU A 130 -3.42 -8.81 -8.18
C LEU A 130 -4.38 -9.61 -9.07
N ARG A 131 -5.28 -8.93 -9.80
CA ARG A 131 -6.16 -9.59 -10.78
C ARG A 131 -5.34 -10.29 -11.86
N TYR A 132 -4.41 -9.60 -12.51
CA TYR A 132 -3.61 -10.16 -13.60
C TYR A 132 -2.65 -11.25 -13.13
N LYS A 133 -2.05 -11.08 -11.95
CA LYS A 133 -1.27 -12.12 -11.30
C LYS A 133 -2.10 -13.39 -11.09
N SER A 134 -3.36 -13.27 -10.66
CA SER A 134 -4.24 -14.44 -10.48
C SER A 134 -4.59 -15.13 -11.80
N ILE A 135 -4.81 -14.36 -12.87
CA ILE A 135 -5.09 -14.88 -14.21
C ILE A 135 -3.87 -15.64 -14.75
N ILE A 136 -2.69 -15.04 -14.64
CA ILE A 136 -1.41 -15.65 -15.05
C ILE A 136 -1.15 -16.95 -14.29
N ARG A 137 -1.38 -16.97 -12.98
CA ARG A 137 -1.25 -18.20 -12.16
C ARG A 137 -2.19 -19.30 -12.63
N GLU A 138 -3.44 -18.96 -12.91
CA GLU A 138 -4.44 -19.94 -13.35
C GLU A 138 -4.08 -20.52 -14.72
N ILE A 139 -3.66 -19.68 -15.68
CA ILE A 139 -3.14 -20.11 -17.00
C ILE A 139 -1.93 -21.04 -16.82
N GLY A 140 -0.95 -20.65 -16.01
CA GLY A 140 0.23 -21.46 -15.73
C GLY A 140 -0.09 -22.80 -15.08
N SER A 141 -1.11 -22.84 -14.20
CA SER A 141 -1.54 -24.06 -13.52
C SER A 141 -2.29 -25.05 -14.43
N GLN A 142 -3.03 -24.55 -15.42
CA GLN A 142 -3.79 -25.39 -16.35
C GLN A 142 -2.88 -26.28 -17.20
N GLU A 143 -1.74 -25.76 -17.63
CA GLU A 143 -0.77 -26.50 -18.44
C GLU A 143 -0.12 -27.65 -17.65
N HIS A 144 0.16 -27.43 -16.37
CA HIS A 144 0.69 -28.46 -15.47
C HIS A 144 -0.32 -29.60 -15.23
N VAL A 145 -1.63 -29.31 -15.18
CA VAL A 145 -2.67 -30.34 -14.98
C VAL A 145 -2.92 -31.15 -16.27
N ALA A 146 -2.87 -30.50 -17.44
CA ALA A 146 -3.03 -31.19 -18.73
C ALA A 146 -1.90 -32.20 -19.00
N THR A 147 -0.67 -31.88 -18.57
CA THR A 147 0.50 -32.75 -18.80
C THR A 147 0.55 -33.96 -17.86
N VAL A 148 -0.03 -33.86 -16.67
CA VAL A 148 -0.09 -34.97 -15.68
C VAL A 148 -1.30 -35.90 -15.92
N SER A 149 -2.29 -35.47 -16.72
CA SER A 149 -3.54 -36.21 -16.92
C SER A 149 -3.47 -37.41 -17.87
N ASN A 150 -2.28 -37.81 -18.34
CA ASN A 150 -2.12 -39.05 -19.13
C ASN A 150 -2.00 -40.32 -18.26
N GLY A 151 -2.26 -40.23 -16.94
CA GLY A 151 -2.20 -41.39 -16.05
C GLY A 151 -2.90 -41.18 -14.71
N GLY A 152 -4.21 -41.44 -14.65
CA GLY A 152 -4.88 -41.99 -13.45
C GLY A 152 -5.15 -41.06 -12.25
N SER A 153 -6.44 -40.75 -12.06
CA SER A 153 -7.14 -40.55 -10.77
C SER A 153 -6.69 -39.48 -9.75
N ARG A 154 -7.67 -38.60 -9.47
CA ARG A 154 -8.10 -38.09 -8.14
C ARG A 154 -7.15 -37.16 -7.38
N THR A 155 -7.46 -35.86 -7.33
CA THR A 155 -7.97 -35.14 -6.13
C THR A 155 -8.02 -33.62 -6.35
N GLY A 156 -9.22 -33.04 -6.24
CA GLY A 156 -9.47 -31.77 -5.53
C GLY A 156 -8.68 -30.51 -5.90
N ALA A 157 -8.86 -29.98 -7.10
CA ALA A 157 -8.89 -28.54 -7.31
C ALA A 157 -9.91 -28.27 -8.42
N ASN A 158 -11.07 -27.74 -8.05
CA ASN A 158 -12.00 -27.15 -9.02
C ASN A 158 -11.36 -25.82 -9.49
N SER A 159 -10.28 -25.91 -10.25
CA SER A 159 -9.71 -24.81 -11.01
C SER A 159 -10.68 -24.50 -12.13
N MET A 160 -11.58 -23.54 -11.89
CA MET A 160 -12.46 -23.02 -12.92
C MET A 160 -11.58 -22.46 -14.02
N PRO A 161 -11.76 -22.88 -15.28
CA PRO A 161 -10.93 -22.34 -16.35
C PRO A 161 -11.07 -20.82 -16.40
N VAL A 162 -9.95 -20.12 -16.60
CA VAL A 162 -9.94 -18.67 -16.79
C VAL A 162 -10.95 -18.34 -17.88
N SER A 163 -11.87 -17.43 -17.59
CA SER A 163 -12.87 -17.02 -18.57
C SER A 163 -12.20 -16.38 -19.78
N ASP A 164 -12.74 -16.60 -20.98
CA ASP A 164 -12.21 -15.96 -22.19
C ASP A 164 -12.19 -14.43 -22.05
N SER A 165 -13.17 -13.86 -21.32
CA SER A 165 -13.23 -12.42 -21.00
C SER A 165 -12.09 -11.94 -20.09
N ASP A 166 -11.60 -12.77 -19.16
CA ASP A 166 -10.46 -12.42 -18.31
C ASP A 166 -9.14 -12.47 -19.08
N GLN A 167 -9.00 -13.43 -19.99
CA GLN A 167 -7.84 -13.51 -20.89
C GLN A 167 -7.82 -12.33 -21.87
N GLU A 168 -8.98 -11.96 -22.41
CA GLU A 168 -9.14 -10.79 -23.27
C GLU A 168 -8.86 -9.48 -22.52
N ASP A 169 -9.33 -9.34 -21.27
CA ASP A 169 -9.01 -8.17 -20.43
C ASP A 169 -7.51 -8.08 -20.16
N LEU A 170 -6.85 -9.21 -19.86
CA LEU A 170 -5.39 -9.25 -19.69
C LEU A 170 -4.70 -8.82 -20.98
N TYR A 171 -5.03 -9.43 -22.12
CA TYR A 171 -4.42 -9.14 -23.42
C TYR A 171 -4.55 -7.66 -23.80
N ASN A 172 -5.76 -7.09 -23.67
CA ASN A 172 -6.05 -5.74 -24.11
C ASN A 172 -5.50 -4.66 -23.16
N LYS A 173 -5.39 -4.94 -21.86
CA LYS A 173 -5.10 -3.91 -20.85
C LYS A 173 -3.76 -4.04 -20.15
N ILE A 174 -3.05 -5.15 -20.31
CA ILE A 174 -1.71 -5.32 -19.70
C ILE A 174 -0.73 -4.24 -20.19
N GLY A 175 -0.86 -3.78 -21.44
CA GLY A 175 -0.08 -2.67 -21.99
C GLY A 175 -0.31 -1.37 -21.23
N MET A 176 -1.58 -1.02 -20.99
CA MET A 176 -1.93 0.17 -20.20
C MET A 176 -1.44 0.07 -18.75
N LEU A 177 -1.47 -1.14 -18.16
CA LEU A 177 -0.92 -1.34 -16.82
C LEU A 177 0.60 -1.16 -16.80
N ASN A 178 1.30 -1.61 -17.85
CA ASN A 178 2.73 -1.35 -18.00
C ASN A 178 3.03 0.14 -18.15
N ASP A 179 2.24 0.88 -18.93
CA ASP A 179 2.40 2.33 -19.08
C ASP A 179 2.23 3.06 -17.75
N VAL A 180 1.24 2.65 -16.94
CA VAL A 180 1.03 3.19 -15.59
C VAL A 180 2.19 2.82 -14.66
N ARG A 181 2.69 1.58 -14.72
CA ARG A 181 3.90 1.16 -13.98
C ARG A 181 5.09 2.08 -14.33
N ASP A 182 5.34 2.30 -15.62
CA ASP A 182 6.47 3.12 -16.08
C ASP A 182 6.30 4.59 -15.67
N LYS A 183 5.06 5.11 -15.64
CA LYS A 183 4.75 6.42 -15.07
C LYS A 183 5.10 6.46 -13.58
N ILE A 184 4.60 5.50 -12.78
CA ILE A 184 4.84 5.43 -11.33
C ILE A 184 6.34 5.38 -11.01
N ILE A 185 7.10 4.57 -11.74
CA ILE A 185 8.56 4.47 -11.57
C ILE A 185 9.24 5.80 -11.89
N ARG A 186 8.85 6.45 -13.00
CA ARG A 186 9.45 7.71 -13.45
C ARG A 186 9.11 8.89 -12.54
N THR A 187 7.89 8.97 -12.04
CA THR A 187 7.44 10.05 -11.15
C THR A 187 7.77 9.76 -9.69
N GLU A 188 8.14 8.52 -9.36
CA GLU A 188 8.25 8.01 -7.99
C GLU A 188 6.99 8.35 -7.18
N SER A 189 5.81 8.10 -7.74
CA SER A 189 4.52 8.51 -7.15
C SER A 189 3.37 7.70 -7.73
N PHE A 190 2.37 7.38 -6.90
CA PHE A 190 1.13 6.74 -7.32
C PHE A 190 0.05 7.73 -7.77
N ASP A 191 0.27 9.03 -7.58
CA ASP A 191 -0.59 10.11 -8.07
C ASP A 191 -0.29 10.39 -9.56
N VAL A 192 -0.68 9.44 -10.40
CA VAL A 192 -0.53 9.48 -11.85
C VAL A 192 -1.89 9.37 -12.54
N ASP A 193 -1.97 9.80 -13.80
CA ASP A 193 -3.19 9.62 -14.58
C ASP A 193 -3.40 8.14 -14.91
N TYR A 194 -4.45 7.57 -14.32
CA TYR A 194 -4.94 6.24 -14.63
C TYR A 194 -5.98 6.31 -15.77
N PRO A 195 -5.84 5.50 -16.84
CA PRO A 195 -6.89 5.38 -17.84
C PRO A 195 -8.21 4.93 -17.19
N GLU A 196 -9.35 5.37 -17.72
CA GLU A 196 -10.68 4.97 -17.22
C GLU A 196 -10.92 3.46 -17.34
N GLU A 197 -10.26 2.83 -18.31
CA GLU A 197 -10.36 1.40 -18.60
C GLU A 197 -9.55 0.53 -17.62
N LEU A 198 -8.71 1.18 -16.81
CA LEU A 198 -7.86 0.62 -15.77
C LEU A 198 -8.41 0.90 -14.37
#